data_AF-A0A101MR46-F1
#
_entry.id   AF-A0A101MR46-F1
#
_cell.length_a   1.000
_cell.length_b   1.000
_cell.length_c   1.000
_cell.angle_alpha   90.00
_cell.angle_beta   90.00
_cell.angle_gamma   90.00
#
_symmetry.space_group_name_H-M   'P 1'
#
loop_
_entity.id
_entity.type
_entity.pdbx_description
1 polymer ?
#
loop_
_entity_poly.entity_id
_entity_poly.type
_entity_poly.pdbx_seq_one_letter_code
_entity_poly.pdbx_strand_id
1 'polypeptide(L)'
;MPELVSCVSAPTWDATGPQTPVQQFFKKYVATVDSYGFNHGSGLQFYSKDVIFHNQNKAQYNGGDEMWAWMKRLFGQFERLRHDFHSLWEVKNEDGTTTIMTQWTRNIWLSGNDTEEPTISIPLSWISIIGPADFADAVDGLNFKEVWLYWDTALLIKHLPQEAVVFQTQNVLHKA
;
A
#
# COMPACT_ATOMS: atom_id res chain seq x y z
N MET A 1 17.02 13.28 16.68
CA MET A 1 15.65 13.81 16.55
C MET A 1 15.15 13.46 15.16
N PRO A 2 13.87 13.09 14.96
CA PRO A 2 13.32 12.91 13.62
C PRO A 2 13.47 14.18 12.77
N GLU A 3 13.79 14.02 11.50
CA GLU A 3 14.05 15.12 10.57
C GLU A 3 13.10 15.02 9.37
N LEU A 4 12.38 16.10 9.07
CA LEU A 4 11.59 16.19 7.84
C LEU A 4 12.56 16.35 6.65
N VAL A 5 12.67 15.31 5.83
CA VAL A 5 13.54 15.28 4.65
C VAL A 5 12.85 15.89 3.43
N SER A 6 11.57 15.58 3.23
CA SER A 6 10.82 16.08 2.09
C SER A 6 9.32 16.19 2.35
N CYS A 7 8.69 17.11 1.64
CA CYS A 7 7.24 17.25 1.53
C CYS A 7 6.93 17.49 0.06
N VAL A 8 6.25 16.55 -0.59
CA VAL A 8 6.00 16.56 -2.03
C VAL A 8 4.51 16.53 -2.30
N SER A 9 4.02 17.44 -3.14
CA SER A 9 2.63 17.44 -3.64
C SER A 9 2.54 16.77 -5.00
N ALA A 10 1.33 16.43 -5.44
CA ALA A 10 1.12 15.81 -6.75
C ALA A 10 1.70 16.62 -7.93
N PRO A 11 1.48 17.94 -8.06
CA PRO A 11 2.09 18.70 -9.15
C PRO A 11 3.61 18.64 -9.16
N THR A 12 4.25 18.65 -7.99
CA THR A 12 5.70 18.51 -7.88
C THR A 12 6.14 17.10 -8.28
N TRP A 13 5.46 16.08 -7.77
CA TRP A 13 5.75 14.68 -8.09
C TRP A 13 5.59 14.36 -9.58
N ASP A 14 4.59 14.94 -10.25
CA ASP A 14 4.37 14.75 -11.68
C ASP A 14 5.47 15.42 -12.51
N ALA A 15 5.95 16.59 -12.07
CA ALA A 15 6.99 17.34 -12.77
C ALA A 15 8.39 16.73 -12.59
N THR A 16 8.72 16.27 -11.38
CA THR A 16 10.11 15.89 -11.04
C THR A 16 10.28 14.40 -10.73
N GLY A 17 9.19 13.68 -10.47
CA GLY A 17 9.23 12.30 -10.02
C GLY A 17 9.78 12.12 -8.60
N PRO A 18 10.09 10.88 -8.19
CA PRO A 18 10.65 10.59 -6.87
C PRO A 18 12.08 11.13 -6.74
N GLN A 19 12.33 11.89 -5.67
CA GLN A 19 13.59 12.60 -5.42
C GLN A 19 14.56 11.83 -4.51
N THR A 20 14.07 10.86 -3.74
CA THR A 20 14.88 10.06 -2.81
C THR A 20 14.80 8.56 -3.14
N PRO A 21 15.78 7.74 -2.72
CA PRO A 21 15.69 6.28 -2.88
C PRO A 21 14.42 5.68 -2.26
N VAL A 22 13.98 6.21 -1.12
CA VAL A 22 12.75 5.75 -0.45
C VAL A 22 11.51 6.09 -1.29
N GLN A 23 11.46 7.28 -1.88
CA GLN A 23 10.37 7.64 -2.81
C GLN A 23 10.38 6.78 -4.08
N GLN A 24 11.55 6.42 -4.60
CA GLN A 24 11.68 5.53 -5.76
C GLN A 24 11.16 4.13 -5.46
N PHE A 25 11.57 3.58 -4.31
CA PHE A 25 11.07 2.31 -3.80
C PHE A 25 9.54 2.34 -3.64
N PHE A 26 9.00 3.38 -3.01
CA PHE A 26 7.55 3.53 -2.81
C PHE A 26 6.80 3.63 -4.14
N LYS A 27 7.33 4.39 -5.11
CA LYS A 27 6.74 4.49 -6.46
C LYS A 27 6.70 3.14 -7.17
N LYS A 28 7.78 2.35 -7.10
CA LYS A 28 7.83 1.01 -7.69
C LYS A 28 6.80 0.10 -7.06
N TYR A 29 6.68 0.13 -5.73
CA TYR A 29 5.66 -0.62 -5.02
C TYR A 29 4.24 -0.29 -5.51
N VAL A 30 3.89 1.00 -5.60
CA VAL A 30 2.56 1.43 -6.08
C VAL A 30 2.31 0.95 -7.51
N ALA A 31 3.30 1.08 -8.40
CA ALA A 31 3.19 0.59 -9.77
C ALA A 31 3.00 -0.93 -9.85
N THR A 32 3.67 -1.69 -8.98
CA THR A 32 3.46 -3.15 -8.85
C THR A 32 2.04 -3.47 -8.39
N VAL A 33 1.47 -2.71 -7.45
CA VAL A 33 0.09 -2.92 -7.02
C VAL A 33 -0.92 -2.60 -8.13
N ASP A 34 -0.77 -1.47 -8.81
CA ASP A 34 -1.67 -1.04 -9.89
C ASP A 34 -1.65 -1.99 -11.10
N SER A 35 -0.52 -2.64 -11.34
CA SER A 35 -0.36 -3.66 -12.39
C SER A 35 -0.71 -5.08 -11.94
N TYR A 36 -1.26 -5.26 -10.73
CA TYR A 36 -1.55 -6.59 -10.16
C TYR A 36 -0.31 -7.50 -10.07
N GLY A 37 0.89 -6.92 -9.97
CA GLY A 37 2.14 -7.65 -9.82
C GLY A 37 2.16 -8.53 -8.56
N PHE A 38 1.30 -8.27 -7.58
CA PHE A 38 1.11 -9.13 -6.41
C PHE A 38 0.53 -10.52 -6.73
N ASN A 39 0.06 -10.75 -7.95
CA ASN A 39 -0.31 -12.09 -8.41
C ASN A 39 0.90 -13.01 -8.65
N HIS A 40 2.10 -12.45 -8.68
CA HIS A 40 3.35 -13.13 -8.94
C HIS A 40 4.38 -12.83 -7.84
N GLY A 41 5.39 -13.70 -7.71
CA GLY A 41 6.50 -13.49 -6.78
C GLY A 41 6.15 -13.64 -5.31
N SER A 42 7.02 -13.08 -4.46
CA SER A 42 6.94 -13.10 -3.00
C SER A 42 6.83 -11.68 -2.47
N GLY A 43 6.13 -11.51 -1.36
CA GLY A 43 6.03 -10.21 -0.70
C GLY A 43 7.36 -9.73 -0.12
N LEU A 44 8.32 -10.63 0.08
CA LEU A 44 9.65 -10.32 0.61
C LEU A 44 10.47 -9.36 -0.28
N GLN A 45 10.07 -9.21 -1.55
CA GLN A 45 10.65 -8.21 -2.44
C GLN A 45 10.42 -6.77 -1.97
N PHE A 46 9.32 -6.53 -1.25
CA PHE A 46 8.94 -5.20 -0.76
C PHE A 46 8.81 -5.13 0.76
N TYR A 47 8.49 -6.24 1.40
CA TYR A 47 8.20 -6.30 2.82
C TYR A 47 9.29 -7.07 3.56
N SER A 48 9.58 -6.61 4.77
CA SER A 48 10.41 -7.39 5.70
C SER A 48 9.72 -8.69 6.07
N LYS A 49 10.51 -9.72 6.40
CA LYS A 49 9.98 -10.98 6.93
C LYS A 49 9.18 -10.77 8.23
N ASP A 50 9.53 -9.72 8.99
CA ASP A 50 8.94 -9.38 10.29
C ASP A 50 8.02 -8.14 10.18
N VAL A 51 7.58 -7.75 8.97
CA VAL A 51 6.69 -6.58 8.82
C VAL A 51 5.39 -6.77 9.58
N ILE A 52 4.88 -5.70 10.17
CA ILE A 52 3.51 -5.64 10.68
C ILE A 52 2.70 -4.70 9.80
N PHE A 53 1.64 -5.21 9.21
CA PHE A 53 0.66 -4.42 8.47
C PHE A 53 -0.60 -4.26 9.32
N HIS A 54 -0.98 -3.00 9.54
CA HIS A 54 -2.15 -2.58 10.29
C HIS A 54 -3.22 -2.08 9.33
N ASN A 55 -4.33 -2.82 9.23
CA ASN A 55 -5.51 -2.35 8.52
C ASN A 55 -6.38 -1.51 9.48
N GLN A 56 -7.12 -0.54 8.94
CA GLN A 56 -7.98 0.35 9.74
C GLN A 56 -9.04 -0.38 10.60
N ASN A 57 -9.41 -1.59 10.21
CA ASN A 57 -10.48 -2.36 10.84
C ASN A 57 -9.97 -3.30 11.94
N LYS A 58 -8.74 -3.05 12.43
CA LYS A 58 -8.00 -3.83 13.44
C LYS A 58 -7.45 -5.16 12.95
N ALA A 59 -7.72 -5.57 11.71
CA ALA A 59 -7.03 -6.71 11.13
C ALA A 59 -5.53 -6.39 10.99
N GLN A 60 -4.70 -7.36 11.34
CA GLN A 60 -3.25 -7.26 11.22
C GLN A 60 -2.71 -8.45 10.42
N TYR A 61 -1.71 -8.17 9.59
CA TYR A 61 -1.02 -9.17 8.79
C TYR A 61 0.48 -9.10 9.08
N ASN A 62 1.11 -10.26 9.29
CA ASN A 62 2.49 -10.34 9.76
C ASN A 62 3.37 -11.04 8.74
N GLY A 63 4.44 -10.38 8.33
CA GLY A 63 5.38 -10.87 7.34
C GLY A 63 4.95 -10.61 5.89
N GLY A 64 5.95 -10.48 5.03
CA GLY A 64 5.75 -10.03 3.66
C GLY A 64 4.84 -10.92 2.82
N ASP A 65 5.02 -12.24 2.89
CA ASP A 65 4.21 -13.18 2.09
C ASP A 65 2.75 -13.24 2.55
N GLU A 66 2.50 -13.09 3.85
CA GLU A 66 1.15 -13.02 4.39
C GLU A 66 0.44 -11.74 3.90
N MET A 67 1.13 -10.60 3.98
CA MET A 67 0.63 -9.34 3.43
C MET A 67 0.33 -9.45 1.93
N TRP A 68 1.21 -10.09 1.16
CA TRP A 68 1.03 -10.33 -0.28
C TRP A 68 -0.19 -11.21 -0.59
N ALA A 69 -0.36 -12.30 0.17
CA ALA A 69 -1.51 -13.20 0.04
C ALA A 69 -2.83 -12.49 0.38
N TRP A 70 -2.83 -11.61 1.37
CA TRP A 70 -3.99 -10.80 1.71
C TRP A 70 -4.34 -9.81 0.59
N MET A 71 -3.35 -9.09 0.06
CA MET A 71 -3.58 -8.18 -1.09
C MET A 71 -4.19 -8.91 -2.28
N LYS A 72 -3.71 -10.13 -2.58
CA LYS A 72 -4.27 -10.95 -3.65
C LYS A 72 -5.76 -11.25 -3.43
N ARG A 73 -6.16 -11.58 -2.20
CA ARG A 73 -7.59 -11.80 -1.87
C ARG A 73 -8.40 -10.51 -1.90
N LEU A 74 -7.84 -9.41 -1.39
CA LEU A 74 -8.51 -8.12 -1.34
C LEU A 74 -8.74 -7.53 -2.73
N PHE A 75 -7.70 -7.48 -3.56
CA PHE A 75 -7.77 -6.84 -4.88
C PHE A 75 -8.19 -7.78 -5.99
N GLY A 76 -8.09 -9.10 -5.79
CA GLY A 76 -8.58 -10.10 -6.76
C GLY A 76 -10.09 -10.05 -7.00
N GLN A 77 -10.85 -9.31 -6.20
CA GLN A 77 -12.28 -9.06 -6.42
C GLN A 77 -12.57 -7.84 -7.32
N PHE A 78 -11.54 -7.06 -7.68
CA PHE A 78 -11.66 -5.86 -8.49
C PHE A 78 -11.13 -6.09 -9.90
N GLU A 79 -11.85 -5.56 -10.89
CA GLU A 79 -11.48 -5.63 -12.30
C GLU A 79 -10.22 -4.81 -12.59
N ARG A 80 -10.15 -3.61 -12.01
CA ARG A 80 -9.01 -2.69 -12.13
C ARG A 80 -8.83 -1.89 -10.86
N LEU A 81 -7.58 -1.51 -10.60
CA LEU A 81 -7.16 -0.64 -9.50
C LEU A 81 -6.20 0.43 -10.03
N ARG A 82 -6.31 1.65 -9.52
CA ARG A 82 -5.34 2.73 -9.79
C ARG A 82 -5.21 3.61 -8.55
N HIS A 83 -3.99 4.01 -8.21
CA HIS A 83 -3.75 4.99 -7.15
C HIS A 83 -3.33 6.33 -7.72
N ASP A 84 -4.13 7.36 -7.48
CA ASP A 84 -3.80 8.74 -7.83
C ASP A 84 -3.15 9.43 -6.62
N PHE A 85 -1.95 9.94 -6.81
CA PHE A 85 -1.14 10.55 -5.76
C PHE A 85 -1.64 11.96 -5.40
N HIS A 86 -1.61 12.33 -4.12
CA HIS A 86 -1.85 13.71 -3.66
C HIS A 86 -0.64 14.34 -2.99
N SER A 87 -0.07 13.65 -2.01
CA SER A 87 1.00 14.20 -1.19
C SER A 87 1.80 13.13 -0.45
N LEU A 88 3.04 13.49 -0.13
CA LEU A 88 4.00 12.66 0.61
C LEU A 88 4.80 13.53 1.59
N TRP A 89 4.97 13.03 2.80
CA TRP A 89 5.94 13.51 3.78
C TRP A 89 6.94 12.40 4.07
N GLU A 90 8.22 12.76 4.01
CA GLU A 90 9.33 11.86 4.31
C GLU A 90 10.07 12.35 5.54
N VAL A 91 10.10 11.53 6.57
CA VAL A 91 10.76 11.83 7.84
C VAL A 91 11.84 10.78 8.08
N LYS A 92 13.08 11.21 8.23
CA LYS A 92 14.18 10.34 8.64
C LYS A 92 14.15 10.17 10.16
N ASN A 93 14.15 8.92 10.60
CA ASN A 93 14.14 8.55 12.00
C ASN A 93 15.57 8.44 12.56
N GLU A 94 15.70 8.43 13.89
CA GLU A 94 17.01 8.35 14.57
C GLU A 94 17.70 7.00 14.38
N ASP A 95 16.93 5.92 14.22
CA ASP A 95 17.41 4.56 14.02
C ASP A 95 17.88 4.28 12.58
N GLY A 96 17.84 5.30 11.71
CA GLY A 96 18.22 5.20 10.31
C GLY A 96 17.10 4.73 9.37
N THR A 97 15.90 4.43 9.88
CA THR A 97 14.72 4.18 9.04
C THR A 97 14.09 5.48 8.56
N THR A 98 13.18 5.37 7.59
CA THR A 98 12.41 6.49 7.06
C THR A 98 10.92 6.24 7.22
N THR A 99 10.23 7.18 7.82
CA THR A 99 8.77 7.23 7.85
C THR A 99 8.26 7.95 6.61
N ILE A 100 7.39 7.30 5.84
CA ILE A 100 6.65 7.89 4.72
C ILE A 100 5.18 7.99 5.12
N MET A 101 4.62 9.19 5.04
CA MET A 101 3.19 9.44 5.19
C MET A 101 2.66 9.95 3.86
N THR A 102 1.62 9.33 3.32
CA THR A 102 1.09 9.70 2.01
C THR A 102 -0.43 9.79 1.99
N GLN A 103 -0.93 10.56 1.03
CA GLN A 103 -2.35 10.68 0.72
C GLN A 103 -2.57 10.35 -0.76
N TRP A 104 -3.63 9.60 -1.03
CA TRP A 104 -3.99 9.10 -2.36
C TRP A 104 -5.49 9.05 -2.54
N THR A 105 -5.92 8.97 -3.80
CA THR A 105 -7.23 8.44 -4.17
C THR A 105 -7.03 7.04 -4.75
N ARG A 106 -7.68 6.04 -4.16
CA ARG A 106 -7.77 4.68 -4.72
C ARG A 106 -9.00 4.58 -5.61
N ASN A 107 -8.79 4.41 -6.90
CA ASN A 107 -9.83 4.22 -7.89
C ASN A 107 -10.03 2.73 -8.14
N ILE A 108 -11.27 2.27 -8.02
CA ILE A 108 -11.64 0.85 -8.12
C ILE A 108 -12.68 0.67 -9.22
N TRP A 109 -12.40 -0.26 -10.12
CA TRP A 109 -13.39 -0.79 -11.07
C TRP A 109 -13.83 -2.14 -10.56
N LEU A 110 -15.13 -2.28 -10.31
CA LEU A 110 -15.72 -3.56 -9.94
C LEU A 110 -15.98 -4.40 -11.19
N SER A 111 -16.16 -5.70 -10.98
CA SER A 111 -16.46 -6.63 -12.06
C SER A 111 -17.67 -6.14 -12.87
N GLY A 112 -17.51 -6.12 -14.20
CA GLY A 112 -18.52 -5.63 -15.13
C GLY A 112 -18.47 -4.12 -15.44
N ASN A 113 -17.57 -3.35 -14.84
CA ASN A 113 -17.30 -1.98 -15.29
C ASN A 113 -16.16 -1.97 -16.32
N ASP A 114 -16.52 -1.77 -17.59
CA ASP A 114 -15.63 -1.66 -18.75
C ASP A 114 -15.34 -0.21 -19.18
N THR A 115 -15.78 0.76 -18.39
CA THR A 115 -15.63 2.20 -18.70
C THR A 115 -14.29 2.76 -18.24
N GLU A 116 -13.96 3.96 -18.72
CA GLU A 116 -12.78 4.69 -18.24
C GLU A 116 -12.93 5.17 -16.80
N GLU A 117 -14.15 5.43 -16.33
CA GLU A 117 -14.42 5.98 -15.00
C GLU A 117 -14.51 4.89 -13.93
N PRO A 118 -13.92 5.10 -12.74
CA PRO A 118 -13.99 4.12 -11.68
C PRO A 118 -15.43 3.93 -11.19
N THR A 119 -15.71 2.72 -10.73
CA THR A 119 -16.97 2.47 -10.02
C THR A 119 -17.01 3.27 -8.73
N ILE A 120 -15.84 3.39 -8.08
CA ILE A 120 -15.69 4.17 -6.87
C ILE A 120 -14.28 4.69 -6.68
N SER A 121 -14.17 5.90 -6.14
CA SER A 121 -12.91 6.55 -5.77
C SER A 121 -12.88 6.78 -4.26
N ILE A 122 -11.88 6.24 -3.59
CA ILE A 122 -11.79 6.18 -2.13
C ILE A 122 -10.56 6.96 -1.66
N PRO A 123 -10.70 7.97 -0.79
CA PRO A 123 -9.54 8.62 -0.19
C PRO A 123 -8.78 7.64 0.72
N LEU A 124 -7.46 7.68 0.63
CA LEU A 124 -6.53 6.77 1.28
C LEU A 124 -5.42 7.58 1.95
N SER A 125 -5.07 7.24 3.19
CA SER A 125 -3.82 7.62 3.83
C SER A 125 -3.02 6.37 4.18
N TRP A 126 -1.72 6.45 3.91
CA TRP A 126 -0.79 5.36 4.11
C TRP A 126 0.44 5.87 4.86
N ILE A 127 0.69 5.29 6.03
CA ILE A 127 1.89 5.52 6.82
C ILE A 127 2.77 4.27 6.76
N SER A 128 4.06 4.43 6.48
CA SER A 128 5.02 3.33 6.40
C SER A 128 6.31 3.67 7.12
N ILE A 129 6.91 2.68 7.78
CA ILE A 129 8.32 2.69 8.16
C ILE A 129 9.07 1.86 7.12
N ILE A 130 10.10 2.44 6.51
CA ILE A 130 10.92 1.81 5.47
C ILE A 130 12.38 1.81 5.95
N GLY A 131 13.06 0.68 5.74
CA GLY A 131 14.45 0.52 6.14
C GLY A 131 15.21 -0.47 5.26
N PRO A 132 16.47 -0.79 5.62
CA PRO A 132 17.27 -1.76 4.90
C PRO A 132 16.57 -3.11 4.75
N ALA A 133 16.68 -3.72 3.58
CA ALA A 133 16.07 -5.01 3.32
C ALA A 133 16.68 -6.15 4.15
N ASP A 134 15.87 -7.19 4.37
CA ASP A 134 16.33 -8.41 5.06
C ASP A 134 17.12 -9.33 4.13
N PHE A 135 16.88 -9.23 2.82
CA PHE A 135 17.44 -10.08 1.78
C PHE A 135 17.97 -9.25 0.60
N ALA A 136 18.94 -9.81 -0.13
CA ALA A 136 19.64 -9.11 -1.21
C ALA A 136 18.81 -8.91 -2.49
N ASP A 137 17.73 -9.66 -2.65
CA ASP A 137 16.82 -9.61 -3.81
C ASP A 137 15.66 -8.62 -3.64
N ALA A 138 15.58 -7.95 -2.49
CA ALA A 138 14.60 -6.90 -2.25
C ALA A 138 14.79 -5.69 -3.18
N VAL A 139 13.67 -5.09 -3.57
CA VAL A 139 13.65 -3.93 -4.46
C VAL A 139 14.41 -2.77 -3.82
N ASP A 140 15.38 -2.24 -4.54
CA ASP A 140 16.23 -1.12 -4.12
C ASP A 140 16.98 -1.34 -2.79
N GLY A 141 17.11 -2.60 -2.34
CA GLY A 141 17.70 -2.94 -1.05
C GLY A 141 16.88 -2.40 0.15
N LEU A 142 15.59 -2.12 -0.05
CA LEU A 142 14.69 -1.58 0.95
C LEU A 142 13.50 -2.49 1.20
N ASN A 143 12.98 -2.43 2.42
CA ASN A 143 11.73 -3.09 2.80
C ASN A 143 10.86 -2.19 3.64
N PHE A 144 9.54 -2.36 3.51
CA PHE A 144 8.57 -1.96 4.51
C PHE A 144 8.79 -2.76 5.81
N LYS A 145 8.98 -2.06 6.91
CA LYS A 145 9.15 -2.60 8.27
C LYS A 145 7.85 -2.55 9.07
N GLU A 146 7.03 -1.54 8.81
CA GLU A 146 5.70 -1.43 9.41
C GLU A 146 4.80 -0.57 8.52
N VAL A 147 3.52 -0.87 8.44
CA VAL A 147 2.57 -0.18 7.56
C VAL A 147 1.23 0.02 8.26
N TRP A 148 0.67 1.22 8.17
CA TRP A 148 -0.73 1.51 8.50
C TRP A 148 -1.48 2.03 7.27
N LEU A 149 -2.64 1.45 7.01
CA LEU A 149 -3.49 1.80 5.88
C LEU A 149 -4.88 2.24 6.36
N TYR A 150 -5.27 3.47 5.99
CA TYR A 150 -6.56 4.07 6.33
C TYR A 150 -7.25 4.55 5.06
N TRP A 151 -8.46 4.06 4.78
CA TRP A 151 -9.24 4.36 3.59
C TRP A 151 -10.74 4.23 3.86
N ASP A 152 -11.58 5.02 3.21
CA ASP A 152 -13.02 5.01 3.52
C ASP A 152 -13.75 3.79 2.93
N THR A 153 -13.70 2.66 3.64
CA THR A 153 -14.34 1.41 3.19
C THR A 153 -15.86 1.43 3.29
N ALA A 154 -16.46 2.42 3.98
CA ALA A 154 -17.92 2.54 4.03
C ALA A 154 -18.52 2.79 2.64
N LEU A 155 -17.74 3.42 1.75
CA LEU A 155 -18.08 3.65 0.36
C LEU A 155 -18.33 2.34 -0.40
N LEU A 156 -17.69 1.22 0.00
CA LEU A 156 -17.84 -0.08 -0.65
C LEU A 156 -19.06 -0.88 -0.21
N ILE A 157 -19.75 -0.49 0.88
CA ILE A 157 -20.85 -1.27 1.47
C ILE A 157 -22.01 -1.48 0.48
N LYS A 158 -22.24 -0.51 -0.41
CA LYS A 158 -23.31 -0.60 -1.42
C LYS A 158 -22.97 -1.51 -2.60
N HIS A 159 -21.72 -1.94 -2.68
CA HIS A 159 -21.18 -2.62 -3.87
C HIS A 159 -20.66 -4.02 -3.60
N LEU A 160 -20.32 -4.33 -2.35
CA LEU A 160 -19.74 -5.59 -1.95
C LEU A 160 -20.58 -6.25 -0.85
N PRO A 161 -20.65 -7.58 -0.81
CA PRO A 161 -21.32 -8.28 0.27
C PRO A 161 -20.59 -8.07 1.61
N GLN A 162 -21.31 -8.21 2.73
CA GLN A 162 -20.76 -7.96 4.07
C GLN A 162 -19.57 -8.89 4.40
N GLU A 163 -19.57 -10.08 3.82
CA GLU A 163 -18.54 -11.10 3.90
C GLU A 163 -17.29 -10.80 3.06
N ALA A 164 -17.28 -9.73 2.26
CA ALA A 164 -16.10 -9.34 1.49
C ALA A 164 -14.88 -9.08 2.39
N VAL A 165 -13.68 -9.42 1.87
CA VAL A 165 -12.39 -9.34 2.58
C VAL A 165 -12.13 -7.96 3.18
N VAL A 166 -12.56 -6.90 2.48
CA VAL A 166 -12.38 -5.51 2.90
C VAL A 166 -13.08 -5.17 4.22
N PHE A 167 -14.14 -5.90 4.58
CA PHE A 167 -14.90 -5.69 5.82
C PHE A 167 -14.45 -6.59 6.97
N GLN A 168 -13.55 -7.55 6.72
CA GLN A 168 -13.11 -8.51 7.73
C GLN A 168 -12.16 -7.86 8.74
N THR A 169 -12.55 -7.85 10.01
CA THR A 169 -11.80 -7.24 11.13
C THR A 169 -10.72 -8.16 11.71
N GLN A 170 -10.63 -9.38 11.20
CA GLN A 170 -9.63 -10.37 11.58
C GLN A 170 -8.79 -10.74 10.37
N ASN A 171 -7.64 -11.33 10.65
CA ASN A 171 -6.77 -11.87 9.62
C ASN A 171 -7.47 -13.03 8.90
N VAL A 172 -7.80 -12.83 7.63
CA VAL A 172 -8.55 -13.81 6.82
C VAL A 172 -7.73 -15.00 6.34
N LEU A 173 -6.40 -14.97 6.55
CA LEU A 173 -5.48 -16.02 6.11
C LEU A 173 -5.31 -17.10 7.18
N HIS A 174 -5.39 -16.71 8.44
CA HIS A 174 -5.45 -17.66 9.55
C HIS A 174 -6.92 -18.05 9.73
N LYS A 175 -7.24 -19.34 9.50
CA LYS A 175 -8.58 -19.85 9.82
C LYS A 175 -8.84 -19.62 11.31
N ALA A 176 -10.03 -19.13 11.64
CA ALA A 176 -10.58 -19.30 12.99
C ALA A 176 -10.82 -20.79 13.28
#